data_AF-A0A6N4SMS7-F1
#
_entry.id   AF-A0A6N4SMS7-F1
#
_cell.length_a   1.000
_cell.length_b   1.000
_cell.length_c   1.000
_cell.angle_alpha   90.00
_cell.angle_beta   90.00
_cell.angle_gamma   90.00
#
_symmetry.space_group_name_H-M   'P 1'
#
loop_
_entity.id
_entity.type
_entity.pdbx_description
1 polymer ?
#
loop_
_entity_poly.entity_id
_entity_poly.type
_entity_poly.pdbx_seq_one_letter_code
_entity_poly.pdbx_strand_id
1 'polypeptide(L)'
;MLMSWNRKDNCKNIFYIVLPVIVHLFSLTLLMAQPAAGWSHKKELYTCLQHPGDSIYIHDRAALQELHGSTCIKTEARYHSVTKQGELIQIAIKTKPFVASVHQLKLTDTSYVAAHGKKKADSIRIINKIDDTYAYGIHGNKPQTELSTFVILRNNKMLQFPKQFYTDFYNAVLCEHERTTEAYITLNEEYLYIYMHGGDKESSYTVKFIFDRTHYITRIVNTHPCLRDFDFIDGFGECE
;
A
#
# COMPACT_ATOMS: atom_id res chain seq x y z
N MET A 1 -0.18 34.03 -8.66
CA MET A 1 -1.02 33.79 -7.47
C MET A 1 -1.47 32.33 -7.55
N LEU A 2 -0.64 31.40 -7.05
CA LEU A 2 -0.84 29.95 -7.20
C LEU A 2 -1.49 29.40 -5.92
N MET A 3 -2.66 28.78 -6.08
CA MET A 3 -3.38 28.09 -5.01
C MET A 3 -2.56 26.90 -4.51
N SER A 4 -2.26 26.88 -3.20
CA SER A 4 -1.71 25.71 -2.54
C SER A 4 -2.85 24.73 -2.20
N TRP A 5 -2.75 23.52 -2.74
CA TRP A 5 -3.65 22.43 -2.40
C TRP A 5 -3.19 21.81 -1.08
N ASN A 6 -3.93 22.09 -0.01
CA ASN A 6 -3.64 21.61 1.32
C ASN A 6 -4.41 20.29 1.55
N ARG A 7 -3.78 19.14 1.24
CA ARG A 7 -4.29 17.83 1.72
C ARG A 7 -4.03 17.75 3.23
N LYS A 8 -5.05 18.11 4.01
CA LYS A 8 -5.22 17.64 5.39
C LYS A 8 -6.02 16.34 5.34
N ASP A 9 -5.57 15.34 6.10
CA ASP A 9 -6.33 14.29 6.79
C ASP A 9 -7.83 14.22 6.43
N ASN A 10 -8.16 13.60 5.30
CA ASN A 10 -9.54 13.46 4.83
C ASN A 10 -10.03 12.02 5.03
N CYS A 11 -10.43 11.71 6.27
CA CYS A 11 -11.43 10.69 6.58
C CYS A 11 -12.60 11.34 7.35
N LYS A 12 -13.08 12.52 6.92
CA LYS A 12 -14.27 13.15 7.47
C LYS A 12 -15.23 13.65 6.40
N ASN A 13 -16.42 13.03 6.43
CA ASN A 13 -17.75 13.48 6.02
C ASN A 13 -17.97 14.03 4.61
N ILE A 14 -18.70 13.27 3.79
CA ILE A 14 -19.55 13.82 2.73
C ILE A 14 -20.91 13.09 2.73
N PHE A 15 -21.99 13.86 2.95
CA PHE A 15 -23.37 13.49 2.65
C PHE A 15 -23.66 13.87 1.19
N TYR A 16 -24.28 12.97 0.42
CA TYR A 16 -24.84 13.30 -0.90
C TYR A 16 -26.36 13.14 -0.89
N ILE A 17 -27.05 14.17 -1.41
CA ILE A 17 -28.46 14.17 -1.77
C ILE A 17 -28.55 13.67 -3.22
N VAL A 18 -29.39 12.67 -3.47
CA VAL A 18 -29.64 12.09 -4.80
C VAL A 18 -30.98 12.58 -5.33
N LEU A 19 -31.00 13.12 -6.55
CA LEU A 19 -32.20 13.32 -7.38
C LEU A 19 -32.20 12.25 -8.49
N PRO A 20 -33.36 11.64 -8.83
CA PRO A 20 -33.40 10.56 -9.80
C PRO A 20 -33.55 11.09 -11.23
N VAL A 21 -32.65 10.68 -12.11
CA VAL A 21 -32.86 10.71 -13.56
C VAL A 21 -32.90 9.25 -14.02
N ILE A 22 -34.06 8.83 -14.54
CA ILE A 22 -34.29 7.46 -15.01
C ILE A 22 -33.83 7.39 -16.47
N VAL A 23 -32.73 6.68 -16.72
CA VAL A 23 -32.30 6.25 -18.06
C VAL A 23 -32.25 4.72 -18.05
N HIS A 24 -33.05 4.08 -18.89
CA HIS A 24 -33.00 2.63 -19.11
C HIS A 24 -31.81 2.29 -20.00
N LEU A 25 -30.67 1.98 -19.39
CA LEU A 25 -29.55 1.31 -20.03
C LEU A 25 -29.63 -0.20 -19.72
N PHE A 26 -29.39 -1.03 -20.72
CA PHE A 26 -29.16 -2.47 -20.58
C PHE A 26 -28.01 -2.69 -19.58
N SER A 27 -28.34 -3.00 -18.32
CA SER A 27 -27.37 -3.30 -17.28
C SER A 27 -26.76 -4.66 -17.53
N LEU A 28 -25.53 -4.66 -18.07
CA LEU A 28 -24.58 -5.73 -17.82
C LEU A 28 -24.37 -5.74 -16.30
N THR A 29 -25.07 -6.61 -15.58
CA THR A 29 -24.88 -6.76 -14.13
C THR A 29 -23.51 -7.36 -13.90
N LEU A 30 -22.50 -6.49 -13.79
CA LEU A 30 -21.27 -6.83 -13.10
C LEU A 30 -21.71 -7.32 -11.73
N LEU A 31 -21.53 -8.62 -11.48
CA LEU A 31 -21.56 -9.18 -10.14
C LEU A 31 -20.40 -8.53 -9.39
N MET A 32 -20.68 -7.35 -8.82
CA MET A 32 -19.81 -6.74 -7.83
C MET A 32 -19.73 -7.76 -6.70
N ALA A 33 -18.56 -8.37 -6.52
CA ALA A 33 -18.31 -9.29 -5.44
C ALA A 33 -18.76 -8.61 -4.14
N GLN A 34 -19.86 -9.10 -3.56
CA GLN A 34 -20.31 -8.58 -2.28
C GLN A 34 -19.32 -9.07 -1.22
N PRO A 35 -18.75 -8.17 -0.41
CA PRO A 35 -17.82 -8.60 0.63
C PRO A 35 -18.54 -9.51 1.63
N ALA A 36 -17.78 -10.42 2.22
CA ALA A 36 -18.29 -11.45 3.13
C ALA A 36 -19.12 -10.85 4.28
N ALA A 37 -20.16 -11.56 4.72
CA ALA A 37 -20.95 -11.16 5.87
C ALA A 37 -20.07 -11.18 7.14
N GLY A 38 -20.01 -10.05 7.88
CA GLY A 38 -19.29 -9.95 9.16
C GLY A 38 -18.15 -8.93 9.25
N TRP A 39 -17.89 -8.14 8.20
CA TRP A 39 -16.84 -7.11 8.25
C TRP A 39 -17.22 -5.91 9.13
N SER A 40 -16.58 -5.77 10.28
CA SER A 40 -16.81 -4.72 11.28
C SER A 40 -16.37 -3.31 10.81
N HIS A 41 -15.46 -3.21 9.83
CA HIS A 41 -14.86 -1.93 9.41
C HIS A 41 -14.91 -1.67 7.91
N LYS A 42 -15.91 -2.25 7.23
CA LYS A 42 -16.09 -2.06 5.79
C LYS A 42 -16.16 -0.58 5.41
N LYS A 43 -16.82 0.26 6.21
CA LYS A 43 -16.98 1.68 5.88
C LYS A 43 -15.64 2.41 5.91
N GLU A 44 -14.85 2.18 6.95
CA GLU A 44 -13.54 2.79 7.18
C GLU A 44 -12.56 2.38 6.08
N LEU A 45 -12.51 1.08 5.75
CA LEU A 45 -11.69 0.58 4.65
C LEU A 45 -12.05 1.26 3.34
N TYR A 46 -13.33 1.31 2.99
CA TYR A 46 -13.77 1.94 1.74
C TYR A 46 -13.48 3.45 1.71
N THR A 47 -13.46 4.14 2.86
CA THR A 47 -13.04 5.55 2.92
C THR A 47 -11.53 5.73 2.78
N CYS A 48 -10.74 4.70 3.07
CA CYS A 48 -9.29 4.71 2.95
C CYS A 48 -8.79 4.21 1.58
N LEU A 49 -9.64 3.56 0.77
CA LEU A 49 -9.27 3.12 -0.57
C LEU A 49 -8.96 4.32 -1.48
N GLN A 50 -7.85 4.24 -2.22
CA GLN A 50 -7.50 5.24 -3.22
C GLN A 50 -8.53 5.26 -4.36
N HIS A 51 -9.00 4.07 -4.75
CA HIS A 51 -10.08 3.89 -5.72
C HIS A 51 -11.16 2.98 -5.12
N PRO A 52 -12.44 3.41 -5.05
CA PRO A 52 -13.52 2.56 -4.53
C PRO A 52 -13.67 1.22 -5.26
N GLY A 53 -13.30 1.18 -6.55
CA GLY A 53 -13.30 -0.04 -7.36
C GLY A 53 -12.29 -1.10 -6.91
N ASP A 54 -11.25 -0.73 -6.16
CA ASP A 54 -10.25 -1.68 -5.64
C ASP A 54 -10.84 -2.64 -4.60
N SER A 55 -12.06 -2.37 -4.12
CA SER A 55 -12.77 -3.22 -3.17
C SER A 55 -13.01 -4.65 -3.66
N ILE A 56 -12.98 -4.88 -4.98
CA ILE A 56 -13.10 -6.23 -5.57
C ILE A 56 -11.87 -7.11 -5.31
N TYR A 57 -10.73 -6.52 -4.95
CA TYR A 57 -9.49 -7.24 -4.65
C TYR A 57 -9.28 -7.50 -3.16
N ILE A 58 -10.28 -7.19 -2.34
CA ILE A 58 -10.27 -7.52 -0.93
C ILE A 58 -10.79 -8.94 -0.77
N HIS A 59 -9.97 -9.83 -0.21
CA HIS A 59 -10.27 -11.24 -0.05
C HIS A 59 -9.89 -11.71 1.33
N ASP A 60 -10.64 -12.69 1.83
CA ASP A 60 -10.23 -13.43 3.00
C ASP A 60 -8.96 -14.24 2.72
N ARG A 61 -7.87 -13.99 3.44
CA ARG A 61 -6.61 -14.73 3.31
C ARG A 61 -6.79 -16.23 3.53
N ALA A 62 -7.72 -16.64 4.38
CA ALA A 62 -8.04 -18.06 4.61
C ALA A 62 -8.64 -18.75 3.38
N ALA A 63 -9.22 -17.97 2.45
CA ALA A 63 -9.76 -18.47 1.18
C ALA A 63 -8.70 -18.51 0.06
N LEU A 64 -7.48 -18.06 0.31
CA LEU A 64 -6.39 -18.00 -0.66
C LEU A 64 -5.41 -19.16 -0.45
N GLN A 65 -4.63 -19.45 -1.50
CA GLN A 65 -3.45 -20.31 -1.36
C GLN A 65 -2.26 -19.44 -0.97
N GLU A 66 -1.67 -19.70 0.19
CA GLU A 66 -0.37 -19.13 0.57
C GLU A 66 0.75 -19.74 -0.28
N LEU A 67 1.68 -18.90 -0.74
CA LEU A 67 2.88 -19.31 -1.45
C LEU A 67 4.00 -19.58 -0.44
N HIS A 68 4.05 -20.81 0.06
CA HIS A 68 5.16 -21.27 0.90
C HIS A 68 6.45 -21.42 0.07
N GLY A 69 7.61 -21.34 0.74
CA GLY A 69 8.92 -21.42 0.09
C GLY A 69 9.71 -20.11 0.11
N SER A 70 9.49 -19.28 1.13
CA SER A 70 10.22 -18.04 1.29
C SER A 70 11.60 -18.26 1.90
N THR A 71 12.65 -17.76 1.26
CA THR A 71 13.88 -17.41 1.97
C THR A 71 13.83 -15.91 2.23
N CYS A 72 13.96 -15.52 3.48
CA CYS A 72 13.98 -14.11 3.86
C CYS A 72 15.20 -13.79 4.72
N ILE A 73 15.76 -12.62 4.47
CA ILE A 73 16.74 -11.93 5.30
C ILE A 73 16.32 -10.47 5.38
N LYS A 74 16.96 -9.68 6.23
CA LYS A 74 16.59 -8.26 6.44
C LYS A 74 16.48 -7.44 5.14
N THR A 75 17.31 -7.75 4.14
CA THR A 75 17.41 -6.98 2.90
C THR A 75 16.75 -7.65 1.69
N GLU A 76 16.20 -8.86 1.85
CA GLU A 76 15.66 -9.61 0.73
C GLU A 76 14.59 -10.61 1.16
N ALA A 77 13.48 -10.64 0.41
CA ALA A 77 12.48 -11.70 0.45
C ALA A 77 12.42 -12.38 -0.93
N ARG A 78 12.56 -13.70 -0.95
CA ARG A 78 12.46 -14.52 -2.16
C ARG A 78 11.42 -15.60 -1.97
N TYR A 79 10.57 -15.79 -2.97
CA TYR A 79 9.64 -16.91 -3.06
C TYR A 79 9.96 -17.73 -4.28
N HIS A 80 9.90 -19.04 -4.14
CA HIS A 80 9.93 -19.98 -5.25
C HIS A 80 8.93 -21.08 -4.91
N SER A 81 7.75 -21.03 -5.53
CA SER A 81 6.63 -21.90 -5.19
C SER A 81 5.94 -22.42 -6.45
N VAL A 82 5.33 -23.59 -6.33
CA VAL A 82 4.46 -24.16 -7.36
C VAL A 82 3.05 -24.20 -6.78
N THR A 83 2.08 -23.63 -7.48
CA THR A 83 0.68 -23.60 -7.05
C THR A 83 0.06 -25.00 -7.07
N LYS A 84 -1.14 -25.14 -6.50
CA LYS A 84 -1.88 -26.42 -6.56
C LYS A 84 -2.21 -26.86 -7.99
N GLN A 85 -2.32 -25.90 -8.93
CA GLN A 85 -2.61 -26.16 -10.33
C GLN A 85 -1.34 -26.27 -11.19
N GLY A 86 -0.15 -26.23 -10.57
CA GLY A 86 1.13 -26.51 -11.22
C GLY A 86 1.85 -25.27 -11.79
N GLU A 87 1.39 -24.07 -11.48
CA GLU A 87 2.02 -22.84 -11.92
C GLU A 87 3.25 -22.50 -11.07
N LEU A 88 4.37 -22.19 -11.74
CA LEU A 88 5.59 -21.74 -11.08
C LEU A 88 5.54 -20.24 -10.82
N ILE A 89 5.61 -19.83 -9.55
CA ILE A 89 5.72 -18.43 -9.12
C ILE A 89 7.07 -18.20 -8.46
N GLN A 90 7.77 -17.16 -8.92
CA GLN A 90 9.01 -16.70 -8.31
C GLN A 90 8.92 -15.20 -8.03
N ILE A 91 9.23 -14.80 -6.81
CA ILE A 91 9.19 -13.41 -6.37
C ILE A 91 10.55 -13.07 -5.76
N ALA A 92 11.08 -11.89 -6.05
CA ALA A 92 12.28 -11.36 -5.41
C ALA A 92 12.10 -9.87 -5.11
N ILE A 93 12.11 -9.53 -3.82
CA ILE A 93 12.01 -8.16 -3.32
C ILE A 93 13.29 -7.86 -2.56
N LYS A 94 13.96 -6.76 -2.90
CA LYS A 94 15.22 -6.36 -2.28
C LYS A 94 15.19 -4.92 -1.83
N THR A 95 15.70 -4.65 -0.63
CA THR A 95 16.02 -3.29 -0.19
C THR A 95 17.50 -2.97 -0.37
N LYS A 96 17.83 -1.68 -0.39
CA LYS A 96 19.19 -1.17 -0.30
C LYS A 96 19.24 0.04 0.65
N PRO A 97 20.42 0.44 1.14
CA PRO A 97 20.58 1.68 1.88
C PRO A 97 20.11 2.88 1.04
N PHE A 98 19.39 3.81 1.67
CA PHE A 98 18.91 5.02 1.02
C PHE A 98 20.04 6.05 0.84
N VAL A 99 20.19 6.59 -0.37
CA VAL A 99 21.25 7.55 -0.71
C VAL A 99 20.65 8.93 -0.98
N ALA A 100 20.53 9.76 0.06
CA ALA A 100 19.85 11.07 -0.04
C ALA A 100 20.34 11.99 -1.18
N SER A 101 21.62 11.91 -1.57
CA SER A 101 22.18 12.78 -2.61
C SER A 101 21.63 12.52 -4.02
N VAL A 102 20.93 11.40 -4.25
CA VAL A 102 20.32 11.10 -5.56
C VAL A 102 18.82 11.42 -5.60
N HIS A 103 18.26 11.99 -4.52
CA HIS A 103 16.84 12.26 -4.39
C HIS A 103 16.55 13.72 -4.05
N GLN A 104 15.35 14.18 -4.42
CA GLN A 104 14.83 15.48 -3.99
C GLN A 104 14.01 15.31 -2.72
N LEU A 105 14.53 15.78 -1.58
CA LEU A 105 13.88 15.63 -0.28
C LEU A 105 13.06 16.86 0.10
N LYS A 106 11.77 16.66 0.36
CA LYS A 106 10.84 17.64 0.94
C LYS A 106 10.14 17.00 2.14
N LEU A 107 10.88 16.89 3.26
CA LEU A 107 10.44 16.10 4.42
C LEU A 107 9.64 16.92 5.42
N THR A 108 10.09 18.14 5.72
CA THR A 108 9.45 19.07 6.64
C THR A 108 9.41 20.49 6.06
N ASP A 109 8.48 21.30 6.53
CA ASP A 109 8.39 22.74 6.26
C ASP A 109 8.19 23.49 7.57
N THR A 110 9.00 24.50 7.81
CA THR A 110 9.01 25.25 9.06
C THR A 110 8.37 26.62 8.82
N SER A 111 7.24 26.89 9.46
CA SER A 111 6.69 28.24 9.50
C SER A 111 7.49 29.10 10.47
N TYR A 112 7.69 30.37 10.11
CA TYR A 112 8.39 31.34 10.95
C TYR A 112 7.49 32.53 11.26
N VAL A 113 7.55 32.99 12.50
CA VAL A 113 6.94 34.25 12.95
C VAL A 113 8.02 35.26 13.31
N ALA A 114 7.76 36.54 13.04
CA ALA A 114 8.64 37.62 13.46
C ALA A 114 8.23 38.09 14.86
N ALA A 115 9.10 37.90 15.85
CA ALA A 115 8.90 38.38 17.21
C ALA A 115 10.12 39.22 17.63
N HIS A 116 9.90 40.50 17.96
CA HIS A 116 10.96 41.46 18.30
C HIS A 116 12.06 41.57 17.24
N GLY A 117 11.68 41.61 15.96
CA GLY A 117 12.64 41.71 14.85
C GLY A 117 13.47 40.45 14.60
N LYS A 118 13.21 39.35 15.30
CA LYS A 118 13.87 38.05 15.09
C LYS A 118 12.89 37.04 14.48
N LYS A 119 13.34 36.27 13.49
CA LYS A 119 12.60 35.10 12.99
C LYS A 119 12.68 33.98 14.03
N LYS A 120 11.54 33.51 14.50
CA LYS A 120 11.42 32.34 15.37
C LYS A 120 10.61 31.28 14.62
N ALA A 121 11.02 30.02 14.72
CA ALA A 121 10.22 28.89 14.25
C ALA A 121 8.92 28.86 15.06
N ASP A 122 7.80 28.73 14.37
CA ASP A 122 6.45 28.75 14.94
C ASP A 122 5.86 27.35 14.94
N SER A 123 5.86 26.69 13.78
CA SER A 123 5.41 25.31 13.64
C SER A 123 6.27 24.56 12.62
N ILE A 124 6.36 23.24 12.80
CA ILE A 124 6.96 22.33 11.82
C ILE A 124 5.84 21.48 11.24
N ARG A 125 5.67 21.54 9.93
CA ARG A 125 4.76 20.71 9.17
C ARG A 125 5.53 19.53 8.57
N ILE A 126 5.02 18.32 8.77
CA ILE A 126 5.52 17.12 8.11
C ILE A 126 4.94 17.06 6.69
N ILE A 127 5.82 16.94 5.68
CA ILE A 127 5.46 16.88 4.26
C ILE A 127 5.60 15.47 3.70
N ASN A 128 6.67 14.75 4.08
CA ASN A 128 6.97 13.40 3.60
C ASN A 128 6.96 13.25 2.08
N LYS A 129 7.74 14.06 1.36
CA LYS A 129 7.91 13.91 -0.08
C LYS A 129 9.35 13.60 -0.45
N ILE A 130 9.51 12.62 -1.34
CA ILE A 130 10.76 12.26 -2.00
C ILE A 130 10.46 12.16 -3.49
N ASP A 131 11.24 12.85 -4.33
CA ASP A 131 11.05 12.90 -5.79
C ASP A 131 9.61 13.27 -6.18
N ASP A 132 9.08 14.29 -5.50
CA ASP A 132 7.71 14.83 -5.64
C ASP A 132 6.55 13.85 -5.34
N THR A 133 6.86 12.63 -4.91
CA THR A 133 5.90 11.60 -4.51
C THR A 133 5.79 11.52 -3.00
N TYR A 134 4.60 11.16 -2.48
CA TYR A 134 4.42 10.91 -1.04
C TYR A 134 5.25 9.69 -0.63
N ALA A 135 6.10 9.84 0.37
CA ALA A 135 6.98 8.78 0.86
C ALA A 135 6.31 8.05 2.04
N TYR A 136 5.88 6.82 1.81
CA TYR A 136 5.35 5.95 2.85
C TYR A 136 6.47 5.46 3.75
N GLY A 137 6.18 5.37 5.05
CA GLY A 137 7.12 4.79 6.02
C GLY A 137 8.08 5.78 6.68
N ILE A 138 7.83 7.08 6.56
CA ILE A 138 8.66 8.13 7.17
C ILE A 138 7.82 9.19 7.89
N HIS A 139 8.34 9.77 8.96
CA HIS A 139 7.71 10.91 9.65
C HIS A 139 8.66 12.11 9.75
N GLY A 140 8.81 12.87 8.66
CA GLY A 140 9.70 14.03 8.57
C GLY A 140 11.20 13.71 8.58
N ASN A 141 11.55 12.43 8.75
CA ASN A 141 12.91 11.95 8.86
C ASN A 141 13.39 11.36 7.53
N LYS A 142 14.71 11.37 7.34
CA LYS A 142 15.34 10.71 6.19
C LYS A 142 15.20 9.18 6.35
N PRO A 143 14.75 8.45 5.31
CA PRO A 143 14.67 7.00 5.39
C PRO A 143 16.05 6.35 5.48
N GLN A 144 16.07 5.13 6.02
CA GLN A 144 17.28 4.31 6.13
C GLN A 144 17.46 3.40 4.91
N THR A 145 16.36 2.86 4.39
CA THR A 145 16.36 1.94 3.25
C THR A 145 15.27 2.30 2.23
N GLU A 146 15.49 1.85 1.00
CA GLU A 146 14.52 1.93 -0.10
C GLU A 146 14.44 0.59 -0.84
N LEU A 147 13.33 0.35 -1.54
CA LEU A 147 13.21 -0.78 -2.45
C LEU A 147 14.11 -0.59 -3.68
N SER A 148 14.97 -1.57 -3.93
CA SER A 148 15.89 -1.57 -5.07
C SER A 148 15.40 -2.44 -6.24
N THR A 149 14.73 -3.55 -5.90
CA THR A 149 14.30 -4.57 -6.85
C THR A 149 12.97 -5.13 -6.39
N PHE A 150 12.03 -5.26 -7.31
CA PHE A 150 10.79 -6.01 -7.13
C PHE A 150 10.51 -6.75 -8.44
N VAL A 151 10.82 -8.04 -8.46
CA VAL A 151 10.70 -8.90 -9.66
C VAL A 151 9.74 -10.02 -9.36
N ILE A 152 8.84 -10.29 -10.31
CA ILE A 152 7.89 -11.39 -10.26
C ILE A 152 7.98 -12.14 -11.58
N LEU A 153 8.20 -13.45 -11.50
CA LEU A 153 8.15 -14.38 -12.61
C LEU A 153 6.98 -15.33 -12.39
N ARG A 154 6.16 -15.49 -13.43
CA ARG A 154 5.01 -16.41 -13.46
C ARG A 154 5.20 -17.33 -14.66
N ASN A 155 5.40 -18.63 -14.41
CA ASN A 155 5.85 -19.61 -15.41
C ASN A 155 7.08 -19.13 -16.21
N ASN A 156 8.10 -18.63 -15.50
CA ASN A 156 9.32 -18.03 -16.06
C ASN A 156 9.12 -16.77 -16.94
N LYS A 157 7.89 -16.21 -17.00
CA LYS A 157 7.61 -14.94 -17.67
C LYS A 157 7.59 -13.81 -16.65
N MET A 158 8.33 -12.74 -16.91
CA MET A 158 8.34 -11.56 -16.05
C MET A 158 7.02 -10.81 -16.16
N LEU A 159 6.37 -10.58 -15.02
CA LEU A 159 5.22 -9.68 -14.95
C LEU A 159 5.71 -8.24 -15.05
N GLN A 160 4.98 -7.42 -15.81
CA GLN A 160 5.32 -6.00 -15.92
C GLN A 160 4.97 -5.28 -14.61
N PHE A 161 6.00 -4.80 -13.90
CA PHE A 161 5.83 -3.99 -12.69
C PHE A 161 6.76 -2.78 -12.69
N PRO A 162 6.30 -1.63 -13.23
CA PRO A 162 7.08 -0.40 -13.26
C PRO A 162 7.55 0.06 -11.87
N LYS A 163 8.80 0.54 -11.79
CA LYS A 163 9.44 0.99 -10.54
C LYS A 163 8.60 1.99 -9.75
N GLN A 164 7.98 2.94 -10.45
CA GLN A 164 7.17 4.01 -9.86
C GLN A 164 6.02 3.53 -8.96
N PHE A 165 5.59 2.27 -9.07
CA PHE A 165 4.52 1.71 -8.24
C PHE A 165 4.99 1.15 -6.90
N TYR A 166 6.29 1.09 -6.65
CA TYR A 166 6.83 0.61 -5.38
C TYR A 166 7.98 1.46 -4.80
N THR A 167 8.54 2.40 -5.56
CA THR A 167 9.69 3.21 -5.09
C THR A 167 9.35 4.24 -4.02
N ASP A 168 8.07 4.44 -3.71
CA ASP A 168 7.60 5.35 -2.66
C ASP A 168 7.41 4.67 -1.29
N PHE A 169 7.72 3.38 -1.18
CA PHE A 169 7.76 2.65 0.09
C PHE A 169 9.18 2.58 0.65
N TYR A 170 9.39 3.23 1.78
CA TYR A 170 10.69 3.31 2.45
C TYR A 170 10.70 2.54 3.76
N ASN A 171 11.89 2.17 4.23
CA ASN A 171 12.04 1.39 5.47
C ASN A 171 11.20 0.10 5.44
N ALA A 172 11.13 -0.56 4.27
CA ALA A 172 10.43 -1.83 4.13
C ALA A 172 11.08 -2.89 5.01
N VAL A 173 10.26 -3.59 5.76
CA VAL A 173 10.69 -4.69 6.61
C VAL A 173 10.33 -5.99 5.89
N LEU A 174 11.34 -6.69 5.39
CA LEU A 174 11.14 -7.89 4.57
C LEU A 174 11.14 -9.18 5.40
N CYS A 175 11.84 -9.15 6.55
CA CYS A 175 12.05 -10.31 7.41
C CYS A 175 12.36 -9.85 8.84
N GLU A 176 11.34 -9.75 9.68
CA GLU A 176 11.42 -9.49 11.12
C GLU A 176 10.40 -10.39 11.84
N HIS A 177 10.62 -10.72 13.12
CA HIS A 177 9.74 -11.63 13.87
C HIS A 177 8.26 -11.24 13.72
N GLU A 178 7.42 -12.21 13.34
CA GLU A 178 5.98 -12.06 13.07
C GLU A 178 5.60 -11.11 11.92
N ARG A 179 6.59 -10.48 11.28
CA ARG A 179 6.40 -9.54 10.20
C ARG A 179 7.33 -9.90 9.05
N THR A 180 6.84 -10.80 8.23
CA THR A 180 7.47 -11.14 6.95
C THR A 180 6.64 -10.58 5.81
N THR A 181 7.26 -10.42 4.65
CA THR A 181 6.46 -10.35 3.43
C THR A 181 5.60 -11.62 3.35
N GLU A 182 4.40 -11.52 2.78
CA GLU A 182 3.56 -12.68 2.50
C GLU A 182 3.11 -12.64 1.04
N ALA A 183 2.88 -13.80 0.44
CA ALA A 183 2.38 -13.89 -0.92
C ALA A 183 1.29 -14.95 -1.00
N TYR A 184 0.18 -14.60 -1.65
CA TYR A 184 -0.98 -15.46 -1.80
C TYR A 184 -1.48 -15.42 -3.23
N ILE A 185 -2.09 -16.50 -3.67
CA ILE A 185 -2.75 -16.57 -4.98
C ILE A 185 -4.20 -17.02 -4.80
N THR A 186 -5.12 -16.49 -5.61
CA THR A 186 -6.51 -16.98 -5.62
C THR A 186 -6.56 -18.42 -6.11
N LEU A 187 -7.57 -19.19 -5.67
CA LEU A 187 -7.68 -20.61 -6.03
C LEU A 187 -7.89 -20.86 -7.53
N ASN A 188 -8.40 -19.88 -8.27
CA ASN A 188 -8.52 -19.89 -9.74
C ASN A 188 -7.28 -19.30 -10.45
N GLU A 189 -6.25 -18.94 -9.68
CA GLU A 189 -5.01 -18.30 -10.13
C GLU A 189 -5.23 -17.03 -10.95
N GLU A 190 -6.33 -16.33 -10.71
CA GLU A 190 -6.62 -15.08 -11.39
C GLU A 190 -5.71 -13.97 -10.86
N TYR A 191 -5.56 -13.89 -9.53
CA TYR A 191 -4.81 -12.84 -8.88
C TYR A 191 -3.71 -13.38 -7.97
N LEU A 192 -2.57 -12.70 -8.02
CA LEU A 192 -1.45 -12.82 -7.09
C LEU A 192 -1.43 -11.58 -6.18
N TYR A 193 -1.41 -11.82 -4.87
CA TYR A 193 -1.31 -10.79 -3.84
C TYR A 193 0.03 -10.88 -3.15
N ILE A 194 0.69 -9.73 -2.99
CA ILE A 194 1.94 -9.63 -2.22
C ILE A 194 1.74 -8.58 -1.14
N TYR A 195 1.93 -8.99 0.10
CA TYR A 195 1.74 -8.18 1.28
C TYR A 195 3.10 -7.79 1.86
N MET A 196 3.29 -6.51 2.12
CA MET A 196 4.52 -5.96 2.68
C MET A 196 4.19 -4.93 3.75
N HIS A 197 5.04 -4.83 4.76
CA HIS A 197 4.95 -3.83 5.81
C HIS A 197 6.25 -3.02 5.86
N GLY A 198 6.20 -1.88 6.51
CA GLY A 198 7.39 -1.07 6.72
C GLY A 198 7.11 0.23 7.44
N GLY A 199 8.14 1.04 7.50
CA GLY A 199 8.09 2.37 8.08
C GLY A 199 8.92 2.54 9.34
N ASP A 200 8.81 3.72 9.93
CA ASP A 200 9.42 4.04 11.21
C ASP A 200 8.38 3.98 12.35
N LYS A 201 8.80 4.28 13.58
CA LYS A 201 7.94 4.21 14.78
C LYS A 201 6.71 5.11 14.70
N GLU A 202 6.80 6.23 13.97
CA GLU A 202 5.78 7.28 13.93
C GLU A 202 4.93 7.22 12.66
N SER A 203 5.41 6.51 11.63
CA SER A 203 4.74 6.32 10.35
C SER A 203 4.99 4.91 9.83
N SER A 204 4.17 3.95 10.25
CA SER A 204 4.12 2.61 9.67
C SER A 204 3.14 2.51 8.49
N TYR A 205 3.36 1.56 7.61
CA TYR A 205 2.40 1.18 6.57
C TYR A 205 2.32 -0.34 6.40
N THR A 206 1.18 -0.80 5.89
CA THR A 206 1.05 -2.09 5.22
C THR A 206 0.54 -1.85 3.80
N VAL A 207 0.97 -2.69 2.86
CA VAL A 207 0.57 -2.61 1.46
C VAL A 207 0.29 -4.00 0.92
N LYS A 208 -0.81 -4.12 0.16
CA LYS A 208 -1.16 -5.27 -0.66
C LYS A 208 -1.00 -4.87 -2.12
N PHE A 209 -0.03 -5.46 -2.80
CA PHE A 209 0.11 -5.35 -4.26
C PHE A 209 -0.70 -6.43 -4.94
N ILE A 210 -1.42 -6.07 -6.00
CA ILE A 210 -2.28 -6.97 -6.75
C ILE A 210 -1.79 -7.07 -8.19
N PHE A 211 -1.63 -8.30 -8.65
CA PHE A 211 -1.24 -8.65 -10.02
C PHE A 211 -2.25 -9.62 -10.59
N ASP A 212 -2.51 -9.54 -11.88
CA ASP A 212 -3.21 -10.60 -12.60
C ASP A 212 -2.20 -11.60 -13.20
N ARG A 213 -2.60 -12.34 -14.23
CA ARG A 213 -1.73 -13.30 -14.94
C ARG A 213 -0.58 -12.66 -15.73
N THR A 214 -0.63 -11.36 -15.98
CA THR A 214 0.19 -10.68 -17.00
C THR A 214 0.82 -9.38 -16.51
N HIS A 215 0.16 -8.63 -15.63
CA HIS A 215 0.59 -7.30 -15.22
C HIS A 215 0.14 -6.94 -13.80
N TYR A 216 0.75 -5.86 -13.30
CA TYR A 216 0.31 -5.16 -12.10
C TYR A 216 -1.05 -4.50 -12.31
N ILE A 217 -1.96 -4.68 -11.35
CA ILE A 217 -3.31 -4.11 -11.38
C ILE A 217 -3.38 -2.85 -10.52
N THR A 218 -3.17 -3.01 -9.22
CA THR A 218 -3.31 -1.93 -8.23
C THR A 218 -2.58 -2.27 -6.93
N ARG A 219 -2.59 -1.35 -5.98
CA ARG A 219 -2.12 -1.56 -4.61
C ARG A 219 -3.09 -0.92 -3.62
N ILE A 220 -3.28 -1.57 -2.49
CA ILE A 220 -4.04 -1.01 -1.37
C ILE A 220 -3.04 -0.74 -0.25
N VAL A 221 -2.99 0.51 0.22
CA VAL A 221 -2.05 0.95 1.27
C VAL A 221 -2.84 1.33 2.52
N ASN A 222 -2.45 0.77 3.65
CA ASN A 222 -2.96 1.13 4.96
C ASN A 222 -1.86 1.85 5.76
N THR A 223 -2.19 3.03 6.29
CA THR A 223 -1.34 3.79 7.22
C THR A 223 -2.04 4.01 8.56
N HIS A 224 -3.18 3.34 8.81
CA HIS A 224 -3.98 3.54 10.00
C HIS A 224 -3.32 2.84 11.21
N PRO A 225 -3.07 3.55 12.32
CA PRO A 225 -2.28 3.02 13.44
C PRO A 225 -3.00 1.95 14.27
N CYS A 226 -4.34 1.93 14.25
CA CYS A 226 -5.15 1.05 15.09
C CYS A 226 -5.29 -0.38 14.55
N LEU A 227 -4.94 -0.62 13.29
CA LEU A 227 -5.09 -1.94 12.67
C LEU A 227 -3.72 -2.35 12.14
N ARG A 228 -2.99 -3.07 12.98
CA ARG A 228 -1.72 -3.66 12.61
C ARG A 228 -1.96 -4.74 11.56
N ASP A 229 -0.95 -4.95 10.72
CA ASP A 229 -0.87 -6.04 9.76
C ASP A 229 -1.85 -5.93 8.58
N PHE A 230 -2.17 -7.06 7.95
CA PHE A 230 -2.91 -7.12 6.69
C PHE A 230 -4.43 -7.17 6.88
N ASP A 231 -4.87 -7.42 8.11
CA ASP A 231 -6.27 -7.67 8.43
C ASP A 231 -7.18 -6.53 8.01
N PHE A 232 -6.79 -5.26 8.23
CA PHE A 232 -7.59 -4.14 7.73
C PHE A 232 -7.77 -4.16 6.22
N ILE A 233 -6.69 -4.47 5.49
CA ILE A 233 -6.71 -4.51 4.02
C ILE A 233 -7.57 -5.69 3.55
N ASP A 234 -7.67 -6.76 4.33
CA ASP A 234 -8.48 -7.94 4.05
C ASP A 234 -9.90 -7.88 4.66
N GLY A 235 -10.24 -6.78 5.35
CA GLY A 235 -11.57 -6.52 5.92
C GLY A 235 -11.82 -7.15 7.30
N PHE A 236 -10.76 -7.55 7.99
CA PHE A 236 -10.78 -8.14 9.34
C PHE A 236 -10.11 -7.24 10.39
N GLY A 237 -10.31 -7.61 11.66
CA GLY A 237 -9.73 -6.94 12.82
C GLY A 237 -10.71 -6.06 13.58
N GLU A 238 -10.42 -5.83 14.86
CA GLU A 238 -11.06 -4.82 15.69
C GLU A 238 -10.02 -3.75 16.01
N CYS A 239 -10.41 -2.47 16.02
CA CYS A 239 -9.59 -1.45 16.65
C CYS A 239 -9.68 -1.66 18.17
N GLU A 240 -8.60 -2.14 18.79
CA GLU A 240 -8.44 -2.07 20.25
C GLU A 240 -8.32 -0.62 20.74
#